data_AF-A0A0W8IH70-F1
#
_entry.id   AF-A0A0W8IH70-F1
#
_cell.length_a   1.000
_cell.length_b   1.000
_cell.length_c   1.000
_cell.angle_alpha   90.00
_cell.angle_beta   90.00
_cell.angle_gamma   90.00
#
_symmetry.space_group_name_H-M   'P 1'
#
loop_
_entity.id
_entity.type
_entity.pdbx_description
1 polymer ?
#
loop_
_entity_poly.entity_id
_entity_poly.type
_entity_poly.pdbx_seq_one_letter_code
_entity_poly.pdbx_strand_id
1 'polypeptide(L)'
;MSAGPAGAPAPDREDRHPDSRLVPATYVVLQREGGSGTEVLLQLRQGTPYMDGWWACGAAGHVEPGESFLQAGVREASEEMGITLAESELSYLATVHRTCALPDPVEQRVDVFVTATTWTGEPHVAESHRAAELRWWPLDELPDAVVPHERLALDALREGRRGSLLLHGFRQSLTLVAAVGRNGVIGDGSSMPWHLPTDLRFFKQTTMGGVLLMGRGTWDSIGRALPGRRTIVVTRQRGWSAPGAEVAHSLAEAFLMAGDGEVFVVGGGEIYAQTIEHAQRLILTEVDLEPTGRTRFPPVDPSAWRVVSRQPGSGDDAVVAWVTWERLDRPGATSA
;
A
#
# COMPACT_ATOMS: atom_id res chain seq x y z
N MET A 1 -51.43 27.55 -27.10
CA MET A 1 -50.86 26.94 -25.87
C MET A 1 -49.96 25.81 -26.34
N SER A 2 -48.65 26.09 -26.44
CA SER A 2 -47.66 25.16 -27.01
C SER A 2 -47.15 24.26 -25.89
N ALA A 3 -47.30 22.94 -26.07
CA ALA A 3 -46.79 21.93 -25.16
C ALA A 3 -45.28 21.77 -25.35
N GLY A 4 -44.50 22.03 -24.30
CA GLY A 4 -43.05 21.80 -24.29
C GLY A 4 -42.73 20.29 -24.30
N PRO A 5 -41.58 19.89 -24.86
CA PRO A 5 -41.21 18.48 -24.94
C PRO A 5 -40.89 17.95 -23.55
N ALA A 6 -41.50 16.81 -23.22
CA ALA A 6 -41.18 16.04 -22.02
C ALA A 6 -39.69 15.68 -22.04
N GLY A 7 -38.96 16.09 -21.01
CA GLY A 7 -37.56 15.70 -20.82
C GLY A 7 -37.46 14.19 -20.74
N ALA A 8 -36.56 13.62 -21.54
CA ALA A 8 -36.23 12.20 -21.45
C ALA A 8 -35.76 11.88 -20.02
N PRO A 9 -36.23 10.77 -19.40
CA PRO A 9 -35.72 10.36 -18.11
C PRO A 9 -34.21 10.11 -18.24
N ALA A 10 -33.44 10.61 -17.26
CA ALA A 10 -32.02 10.30 -17.14
C ALA A 10 -31.84 8.77 -17.16
N PRO A 11 -30.81 8.23 -17.84
CA PRO A 11 -30.60 6.79 -17.84
C PRO A 11 -30.46 6.31 -16.40
N ASP A 12 -31.25 5.29 -16.05
CA ASP A 12 -31.14 4.56 -14.80
C ASP A 12 -29.66 4.24 -14.56
N ARG A 13 -29.12 4.76 -13.45
CA ARG A 13 -27.84 4.29 -12.94
C ARG A 13 -28.08 2.88 -12.46
N GLU A 14 -27.91 1.90 -13.35
CA GLU A 14 -27.91 0.49 -13.00
C GLU A 14 -27.04 0.30 -11.75
N ASP A 15 -27.64 -0.27 -10.72
CA ASP A 15 -27.01 -0.73 -9.48
C ASP A 15 -25.76 -1.57 -9.80
N ARG A 16 -24.61 -0.91 -9.85
CA ARG A 16 -23.30 -1.55 -9.73
C ARG A 16 -22.63 -1.00 -8.49
N HIS A 17 -23.04 -1.53 -7.34
CA HIS A 17 -22.17 -1.51 -6.17
C HIS A 17 -21.57 -2.92 -6.05
N PRO A 18 -20.45 -3.22 -6.73
CA PRO A 18 -19.56 -4.25 -6.20
C PRO A 18 -19.20 -3.84 -4.76
N ASP A 19 -18.92 -4.82 -3.90
CA ASP A 19 -18.74 -4.78 -2.44
C ASP A 19 -17.66 -3.80 -1.88
N SER A 20 -17.33 -2.72 -2.60
CA SER A 20 -16.47 -1.59 -2.23
C SER A 20 -17.13 -0.70 -1.16
N ARG A 21 -17.36 -1.27 0.03
CA ARG A 21 -17.85 -0.50 1.17
C ARG A 21 -16.69 0.21 1.85
N LEU A 22 -16.88 1.51 2.10
CA LEU A 22 -16.01 2.26 2.99
C LEU A 22 -16.11 1.65 4.39
N VAL A 23 -15.00 1.11 4.90
CA VAL A 23 -14.97 0.41 6.18
C VAL A 23 -14.59 1.38 7.30
N PRO A 24 -15.47 1.65 8.28
CA PRO A 24 -15.12 2.44 9.45
C PRO A 24 -14.34 1.60 10.47
N ALA A 25 -13.29 2.18 11.03
CA ALA A 25 -12.53 1.58 12.12
C ALA A 25 -12.13 2.64 13.14
N THR A 26 -11.87 2.22 14.37
CA THR A 26 -11.39 3.07 15.46
C THR A 26 -10.05 2.55 15.97
N TYR A 27 -9.22 3.45 16.49
CA TYR A 27 -7.89 3.16 17.02
C TYR A 27 -7.70 3.97 18.29
N VAL A 28 -7.39 3.30 19.40
CA VAL A 28 -7.12 3.93 20.69
C VAL A 28 -5.61 4.00 20.92
N VAL A 29 -5.10 5.23 21.04
CA VAL A 29 -3.71 5.52 21.36
C VAL A 29 -3.62 5.84 22.85
N LEU A 30 -3.15 4.87 23.65
CA LEU A 30 -2.87 5.13 25.06
C LEU A 30 -1.61 5.98 25.19
N GLN A 31 -1.68 7.00 26.04
CA GLN A 31 -0.59 7.93 26.30
C GLN A 31 -0.22 7.91 27.78
N ARG A 32 1.07 8.03 28.07
CA ARG A 32 1.57 8.37 29.41
C ARG A 32 2.76 9.30 29.30
N GLU A 33 3.07 9.99 30.39
CA GLU A 33 4.34 10.71 30.51
C GLU A 33 5.43 9.76 30.99
N GLY A 34 6.46 9.59 30.16
CA GLY A 34 7.67 8.80 30.44
C GLY A 34 8.86 9.69 30.83
N GLY A 35 10.03 9.07 30.99
CA GLY A 35 11.25 9.77 31.41
C GLY A 35 11.79 10.78 30.38
N SER A 36 11.43 10.62 29.10
CA SER A 36 11.89 11.44 27.97
C SER A 36 10.76 12.22 27.29
N GLY A 37 9.57 12.28 27.89
CA GLY A 37 8.38 12.93 27.33
C GLY A 37 7.22 11.95 27.13
N THR A 38 6.29 12.28 26.24
CA THR A 38 5.12 11.45 25.98
C THR A 38 5.50 10.10 25.35
N GLU A 39 5.00 9.02 25.94
CA GLU A 39 5.08 7.66 25.42
C GLU A 39 3.71 7.19 24.92
N VAL A 40 3.71 6.34 23.90
CA VAL A 40 2.51 5.66 23.38
C VAL A 40 2.65 4.16 23.51
N LEU A 41 1.54 3.48 23.82
CA LEU A 41 1.53 2.02 23.89
C LEU A 41 1.24 1.43 22.51
N LEU A 42 2.20 0.65 21.99
CA LEU A 42 2.04 -0.09 20.75
C LEU A 42 2.05 -1.60 21.00
N GLN A 43 1.43 -2.33 20.10
CA GLN A 43 1.37 -3.78 20.06
C GLN A 43 2.11 -4.32 18.84
N LEU A 44 2.94 -5.34 19.06
CA LEU A 44 3.62 -6.05 17.98
C LEU A 44 2.67 -7.12 17.42
N ARG A 45 2.24 -6.95 16.17
CA ARG A 45 1.31 -7.85 15.48
C ARG A 45 1.96 -9.21 15.21
N GLN A 46 1.22 -10.30 15.42
CA GLN A 46 1.69 -11.67 15.18
C GLN A 46 0.53 -12.56 14.73
N GLY A 47 0.71 -13.39 13.70
CA GLY A 47 -0.36 -14.28 13.23
C GLY A 47 -1.53 -13.53 12.59
N THR A 48 -1.33 -12.28 12.18
CA THR A 48 -2.37 -11.44 11.59
C THR A 48 -2.34 -11.52 10.06
N PRO A 49 -3.50 -11.35 9.39
CA PRO A 49 -3.55 -11.39 7.93
C PRO A 49 -2.92 -10.17 7.25
N TYR A 50 -2.78 -9.05 7.97
CA TYR A 50 -2.31 -7.75 7.48
C TYR A 50 -1.18 -7.23 8.37
N MET A 51 -0.04 -6.86 7.78
CA MET A 51 1.09 -6.22 8.48
C MET A 51 1.62 -7.02 9.67
N ASP A 52 1.82 -8.32 9.47
CA ASP A 52 2.37 -9.18 10.51
C ASP A 52 3.82 -8.81 10.86
N GLY A 53 4.16 -8.78 12.15
CA GLY A 53 5.47 -8.33 12.63
C GLY A 53 5.68 -6.81 12.66
N TRP A 54 4.64 -6.02 12.40
CA TRP A 54 4.66 -4.56 12.55
C TRP A 54 4.05 -4.12 13.88
N TRP A 55 4.49 -2.97 14.36
CA TRP A 55 3.90 -2.29 15.53
C TRP A 55 2.66 -1.51 15.12
N ALA A 56 1.60 -1.62 15.91
CA ALA A 56 0.32 -0.93 15.72
C ALA A 56 -0.20 -0.37 17.06
N CYS A 57 -1.19 0.52 17.01
CA CYS A 57 -2.02 0.90 18.14
C CYS A 57 -2.65 -0.38 18.69
N GLY A 58 -2.46 -0.68 19.97
CA GLY A 58 -2.81 -2.00 20.46
C GLY A 58 -4.28 -2.22 20.82
N ALA A 59 -5.15 -1.29 20.44
CA ALA A 59 -6.60 -1.39 20.58
C ALA A 59 -7.22 -0.77 19.31
N ALA A 60 -7.60 -1.61 18.35
CA ALA A 60 -8.14 -1.15 17.08
C ALA A 60 -9.08 -2.16 16.43
N GLY A 61 -10.20 -1.68 15.89
CA GLY A 61 -11.12 -2.57 15.17
C GLY A 61 -12.26 -1.86 14.46
N HIS A 62 -13.12 -2.66 13.84
CA HIS A 62 -14.23 -2.17 13.03
C HIS A 62 -15.32 -1.56 13.92
N VAL A 63 -15.98 -0.53 13.41
CA VAL A 63 -17.19 -0.01 14.06
C VAL A 63 -18.37 -0.89 13.66
N GLU A 64 -19.06 -1.45 14.66
CA GLU A 64 -20.21 -2.32 14.42
C GLU A 64 -21.51 -1.54 14.16
N PRO A 65 -22.53 -2.15 13.52
CA PRO A 65 -23.82 -1.50 13.33
C PRO A 65 -24.46 -1.06 14.66
N GLY A 66 -24.77 0.24 14.76
CA GLY A 66 -25.37 0.84 15.96
C GLY A 66 -24.36 1.37 16.98
N GLU A 67 -23.07 1.27 16.69
CA GLU A 67 -21.98 1.71 17.55
C GLU A 67 -21.36 3.04 17.06
N SER A 68 -20.91 3.89 18.00
CA SER A 68 -20.08 5.07 17.70
C SER A 68 -18.59 4.71 17.64
N PHE A 69 -17.74 5.56 17.04
CA PHE A 69 -16.28 5.35 17.08
C PHE A 69 -15.70 5.29 18.50
N LEU A 70 -16.32 5.99 19.45
CA LEU A 70 -15.88 6.00 20.86
C LEU A 70 -16.30 4.70 21.56
N GLN A 71 -17.52 4.22 21.30
CA GLN A 71 -18.01 2.94 21.83
C GLN A 71 -17.18 1.77 21.32
N ALA A 72 -16.87 1.76 20.02
CA ALA A 72 -15.95 0.81 19.43
C ALA A 72 -14.58 0.89 20.11
N GLY A 73 -14.06 2.09 20.36
CA GLY A 73 -12.75 2.26 21.01
C GLY A 73 -12.71 1.69 22.42
N VAL A 74 -13.79 1.89 23.19
CA VAL A 74 -13.93 1.30 24.53
C VAL A 74 -13.99 -0.23 24.47
N ARG A 75 -14.76 -0.79 23.53
CA ARG A 75 -14.86 -2.25 23.33
C ARG A 75 -13.53 -2.87 22.94
N GLU A 76 -12.86 -2.34 21.91
CA GLU A 76 -11.57 -2.84 21.42
C GLU A 76 -10.49 -2.75 22.49
N ALA A 77 -10.44 -1.66 23.27
CA ALA A 77 -9.50 -1.55 24.38
C ALA A 77 -9.73 -2.59 25.49
N SER A 78 -10.98 -2.97 25.74
CA SER A 78 -11.31 -4.05 26.66
C SER A 78 -10.94 -5.43 26.08
N GLU A 79 -11.23 -5.67 24.81
CA GLU A 79 -11.03 -6.97 24.15
C GLU A 79 -9.56 -7.26 23.87
N GLU A 80 -8.80 -6.28 23.39
CA GLU A 80 -7.41 -6.47 22.94
C GLU A 80 -6.36 -6.19 24.03
N MET A 81 -6.66 -5.31 24.98
CA MET A 81 -5.73 -4.89 26.04
C MET A 81 -6.17 -5.20 27.48
N GLY A 82 -7.43 -5.64 27.67
CA GLY A 82 -7.96 -5.96 29.00
C GLY A 82 -8.08 -4.76 29.95
N ILE A 83 -8.24 -3.55 29.42
CA ILE A 83 -8.44 -2.32 30.20
C ILE A 83 -9.87 -1.80 30.09
N THR A 84 -10.28 -0.98 31.05
CA THR A 84 -11.58 -0.32 31.05
C THR A 84 -11.41 1.19 30.87
N LEU A 85 -12.17 1.74 29.93
CA LEU A 85 -12.23 3.15 29.57
C LEU A 85 -13.70 3.59 29.46
N ALA A 86 -13.99 4.85 29.78
CA ALA A 86 -15.26 5.50 29.45
C ALA A 86 -15.13 6.33 28.17
N GLU A 87 -16.22 6.51 27.42
CA GLU A 87 -16.22 7.36 26.21
C GLU A 87 -15.73 8.79 26.50
N SER A 88 -16.00 9.33 27.70
CA SER A 88 -15.54 10.66 28.14
C SER A 88 -14.03 10.77 28.38
N GLU A 89 -13.32 9.64 28.48
CA GLU A 89 -11.86 9.59 28.64
C GLU A 89 -11.14 9.57 27.28
N LEU A 90 -11.88 9.36 26.19
CA LEU A 90 -11.36 9.38 24.83
C LEU A 90 -11.40 10.79 24.25
N SER A 91 -10.28 11.21 23.68
CA SER A 91 -10.16 12.50 22.98
C SER A 91 -9.83 12.29 21.51
N TYR A 92 -10.58 12.92 20.60
CA TYR A 92 -10.32 12.83 19.17
C TYR A 92 -8.91 13.33 18.81
N LEU A 93 -8.19 12.54 18.02
CA LEU A 93 -6.87 12.86 17.51
C LEU A 93 -6.92 13.20 16.02
N ALA A 94 -7.30 12.24 15.18
CA ALA A 94 -7.27 12.38 13.73
C ALA A 94 -8.19 11.37 13.06
N THR A 95 -8.59 11.67 11.83
CA THR A 95 -9.22 10.73 10.92
C THR A 95 -8.26 10.47 9.78
N VAL A 96 -7.96 9.20 9.50
CA VAL A 96 -7.21 8.81 8.31
C VAL A 96 -8.18 8.19 7.31
N HIS A 97 -8.36 8.83 6.16
CA HIS A 97 -9.04 8.23 5.02
C HIS A 97 -7.98 7.57 4.15
N ARG A 98 -8.11 6.26 3.93
CA ARG A 98 -7.13 5.51 3.15
C ARG A 98 -7.74 4.68 2.04
N THR A 99 -6.96 4.51 0.98
CA THR A 99 -7.26 3.70 -0.20
C THR A 99 -5.96 3.18 -0.82
N CYS A 100 -6.05 2.46 -1.93
CA CYS A 100 -4.91 2.17 -2.80
C CYS A 100 -5.30 2.24 -4.28
N ALA A 101 -4.33 2.13 -5.20
CA ALA A 101 -4.55 2.30 -6.64
C ALA A 101 -5.36 1.19 -7.34
N LEU A 102 -5.84 0.18 -6.61
CA LEU A 102 -6.69 -0.88 -7.15
C LEU A 102 -8.17 -0.42 -7.24
N PRO A 103 -8.95 -0.88 -8.23
CA PRO A 103 -10.28 -0.34 -8.56
C PRO A 103 -11.37 -0.66 -7.53
N ASP A 104 -11.21 -1.76 -6.80
CA ASP A 104 -12.06 -2.17 -5.68
C ASP A 104 -11.15 -2.52 -4.50
N PRO A 105 -10.51 -1.52 -3.86
CA PRO A 105 -9.67 -1.82 -2.72
C PRO A 105 -10.60 -2.34 -1.63
N VAL A 106 -10.50 -3.63 -1.31
CA VAL A 106 -11.21 -4.34 -0.22
C VAL A 106 -11.12 -3.59 1.12
N GLU A 107 -10.20 -2.64 1.19
CA GLU A 107 -9.67 -1.98 2.37
C GLU A 107 -9.79 -0.44 2.28
N GLN A 108 -10.71 0.12 1.49
CA GLN A 108 -10.97 1.56 1.61
C GLN A 108 -11.54 1.81 3.01
N ARG A 109 -10.85 2.61 3.82
CA ARG A 109 -11.20 2.78 5.23
C ARG A 109 -11.25 4.23 5.67
N VAL A 110 -12.11 4.48 6.65
CA VAL A 110 -12.04 5.67 7.50
C VAL A 110 -11.64 5.19 8.89
N ASP A 111 -10.40 5.50 9.25
CA ASP A 111 -9.83 5.15 10.54
C ASP A 111 -9.90 6.38 11.47
N VAL A 112 -10.66 6.30 12.56
CA VAL A 112 -10.74 7.36 13.57
C VAL A 112 -9.80 7.03 14.72
N PHE A 113 -8.83 7.90 14.94
CA PHE A 113 -7.88 7.80 16.04
C PHE A 113 -8.34 8.66 17.21
N VAL A 114 -8.33 8.07 18.39
CA VAL A 114 -8.60 8.71 19.68
C VAL A 114 -7.45 8.45 20.64
N THR A 115 -7.23 9.34 21.59
CA THR A 115 -6.23 9.19 22.64
C THR A 115 -6.86 9.01 24.00
N ALA A 116 -6.22 8.25 24.88
CA ALA A 116 -6.56 8.20 26.30
C ALA A 116 -5.31 8.34 27.18
N THR A 117 -5.42 9.09 28.28
CA THR A 117 -4.37 9.24 29.30
C THR A 117 -4.75 8.62 30.65
N THR A 118 -6.01 8.18 30.76
CA THR A 118 -6.60 7.66 32.00
C THR A 118 -7.42 6.43 31.64
N TRP A 119 -7.28 5.36 32.42
CA TRP A 119 -8.01 4.10 32.29
C TRP A 119 -7.94 3.31 33.59
N THR A 120 -8.70 2.23 33.70
CA THR A 120 -8.63 1.26 34.80
C THR A 120 -8.05 -0.07 34.31
N GLY A 121 -7.17 -0.67 35.09
CA GLY A 121 -6.49 -1.94 34.77
C GLY A 121 -5.08 -1.74 34.23
N GLU A 122 -4.33 -2.84 34.12
CA GLU A 122 -2.99 -2.87 33.51
C GLU A 122 -3.09 -3.43 32.09
N PRO A 123 -2.69 -2.65 31.06
CA PRO A 123 -2.68 -3.14 29.68
C PRO A 123 -1.82 -4.39 29.53
N HIS A 124 -2.40 -5.44 28.93
CA HIS A 124 -1.70 -6.68 28.63
C HIS A 124 -2.18 -7.26 27.30
N VAL A 125 -1.41 -8.15 26.68
CA VAL A 125 -1.83 -8.81 25.44
C VAL A 125 -2.98 -9.77 25.78
N ALA A 126 -4.22 -9.39 25.46
CA ALA A 126 -5.38 -10.26 25.68
C ALA A 126 -5.52 -11.32 24.56
N GLU A 127 -5.21 -10.94 23.31
CA GLU A 127 -5.27 -11.83 22.14
C GLU A 127 -3.86 -12.32 21.72
N SER A 128 -3.25 -13.22 22.49
CA SER A 128 -1.87 -13.70 22.25
C SER A 128 -1.62 -14.41 20.90
N HIS A 129 -2.69 -14.72 20.16
CA HIS A 129 -2.62 -15.31 18.82
C HIS A 129 -2.55 -14.25 17.70
N ARG A 130 -2.84 -12.99 18.01
CA ARG A 130 -2.81 -11.82 17.11
C ARG A 130 -1.71 -10.82 17.48
N ALA A 131 -1.14 -10.95 18.67
CA ALA A 131 -0.13 -10.05 19.18
C ALA A 131 0.93 -10.78 19.99
N ALA A 132 2.20 -10.42 19.76
CA ALA A 132 3.34 -10.99 20.47
C ALA A 132 3.69 -10.22 21.74
N GLU A 133 3.56 -8.89 21.70
CA GLU A 133 4.07 -8.01 22.76
C GLU A 133 3.28 -6.70 22.80
N LEU A 134 3.17 -6.10 23.99
CA LEU A 134 2.83 -4.68 24.20
C LEU A 134 4.06 -3.93 24.74
N ARG A 135 4.34 -2.75 24.19
CA ARG A 135 5.48 -1.93 24.61
C ARG A 135 5.17 -0.44 24.55
N TRP A 136 5.61 0.27 25.57
CA TRP A 136 5.65 1.73 25.57
C TRP A 136 6.83 2.23 24.75
N TRP A 137 6.53 3.06 23.76
CA TRP A 137 7.53 3.70 22.91
C TRP A 137 7.51 5.21 23.14
N PRO A 138 8.67 5.87 23.29
CA PRO A 138 8.73 7.33 23.22
C PRO A 138 8.15 7.79 21.89
N LEU A 139 7.27 8.77 21.92
CA LEU A 139 6.59 9.26 20.71
C LEU A 139 7.58 9.86 19.69
N ASP A 140 8.70 10.38 20.17
CA ASP A 140 9.80 10.90 19.36
C ASP A 140 10.74 9.81 18.82
N GLU A 141 10.65 8.57 19.32
CA GLU A 141 11.54 7.45 18.98
C GLU A 141 10.75 6.17 18.68
N LEU A 142 9.75 6.28 17.80
CA LEU A 142 8.95 5.14 17.36
C LEU A 142 9.79 4.18 16.51
N PRO A 143 9.52 2.86 16.55
CA PRO A 143 10.27 1.87 15.77
C PRO A 143 10.00 2.05 14.27
N ASP A 144 10.95 1.70 13.41
CA ASP A 144 10.80 1.88 11.95
C ASP A 144 9.53 1.21 11.40
N ALA A 145 9.26 -0.03 11.83
CA ALA A 145 8.14 -0.84 11.38
C ALA A 145 6.84 -0.56 12.17
N VAL A 146 6.30 0.66 12.06
CA VAL A 146 4.92 0.96 12.51
C VAL A 146 4.01 1.02 11.30
N VAL A 147 2.80 0.46 11.44
CA VAL A 147 1.79 0.43 10.38
C VAL A 147 1.62 1.83 9.75
N PRO A 148 1.79 2.01 8.42
CA PRO A 148 1.96 3.33 7.81
C PRO A 148 0.84 4.33 8.07
N HIS A 149 -0.42 3.92 8.00
CA HIS A 149 -1.55 4.83 8.24
C HIS A 149 -1.67 5.23 9.72
N GLU A 150 -1.23 4.37 10.64
CA GLU A 150 -1.17 4.66 12.06
C GLU A 150 0.01 5.57 12.41
N ARG A 151 1.16 5.38 11.74
CA ARG A 151 2.30 6.30 11.81
C ARG A 151 1.87 7.73 11.49
N LEU A 152 1.04 7.95 10.46
CA LEU A 152 0.53 9.29 10.12
C LEU A 152 -0.25 9.93 11.29
N ALA A 153 -1.08 9.16 11.99
CA ALA A 153 -1.83 9.65 13.14
C ALA A 153 -0.91 9.92 14.35
N LEU A 154 0.08 9.06 14.59
CA LEU A 154 1.08 9.25 15.66
C LEU A 154 2.00 10.45 15.38
N ASP A 155 2.39 10.68 14.14
CA ASP A 155 3.12 11.89 13.75
C ASP A 155 2.27 13.16 13.96
N ALA A 156 0.97 13.10 13.64
CA ALA A 156 0.04 14.19 13.95
C ALA A 156 -0.08 14.45 15.46
N LEU A 157 -0.08 13.39 16.27
CA LEU A 157 -0.06 13.49 17.73
C LEU A 157 1.23 14.16 18.21
N ARG A 158 2.40 13.70 17.72
CA ARG A 158 3.72 14.25 18.05
C ARG A 158 3.81 15.75 17.73
N GLU A 159 3.25 16.15 16.60
CA GLU A 159 3.24 17.53 16.14
C GLU A 159 2.13 18.39 16.77
N GLY A 160 1.30 17.83 17.65
CA GLY A 160 0.19 18.52 18.31
C GLY A 160 -0.99 18.86 17.39
N ARG A 161 -1.07 18.26 16.18
CA ARG A 161 -2.10 18.51 15.17
C ARG A 161 -3.39 17.73 15.42
N ARG A 162 -3.97 17.87 16.61
CA ARG A 162 -5.27 17.26 16.94
C ARG A 162 -6.38 17.82 16.03
N GLY A 163 -7.36 16.99 15.71
CA GLY A 163 -8.45 17.34 14.80
C GLY A 163 -8.15 17.12 13.31
N SER A 164 -7.03 16.47 12.96
CA SER A 164 -6.58 16.36 11.56
C SER A 164 -7.45 15.43 10.72
N LEU A 165 -7.69 15.80 9.45
CA LEU A 165 -8.07 14.87 8.39
C LEU A 165 -6.82 14.53 7.57
N LEU A 166 -6.43 13.27 7.57
CA LEU A 166 -5.24 12.74 6.94
C LEU A 166 -5.65 11.84 5.78
N LEU A 167 -4.88 11.87 4.69
CA LEU A 167 -5.13 11.06 3.50
C LEU A 167 -3.94 10.12 3.27
N HIS A 168 -4.23 8.87 2.89
CA HIS A 168 -3.21 7.87 2.59
C HIS A 168 -3.57 7.05 1.35
N GLY A 169 -2.65 6.99 0.38
CA GLY A 169 -2.79 6.21 -0.85
C GLY A 169 -3.63 6.88 -1.95
N PHE A 170 -4.17 8.08 -1.71
CA PHE A 170 -4.93 8.85 -2.71
C PHE A 170 -4.04 9.51 -3.77
N ARG A 171 -2.75 9.72 -3.46
CA ARG A 171 -1.76 10.27 -4.40
C ARG A 171 -0.75 9.20 -4.81
N GLN A 172 -1.18 7.95 -4.82
CA GLN A 172 -0.40 6.83 -5.30
C GLN A 172 -0.39 6.80 -6.83
N SER A 173 0.78 6.65 -7.42
CA SER A 173 0.97 6.45 -8.86
C SER A 173 1.67 5.13 -9.11
N LEU A 174 1.21 4.41 -10.12
CA LEU A 174 1.67 3.07 -10.47
C LEU A 174 2.39 3.08 -11.82
N THR A 175 3.68 2.75 -11.78
CA THR A 175 4.55 2.63 -12.95
C THR A 175 5.09 1.20 -13.06
N LEU A 176 4.87 0.52 -14.17
CA LEU A 176 5.50 -0.79 -14.42
C LEU A 176 6.84 -0.58 -15.14
N VAL A 177 7.90 -1.22 -14.66
CA VAL A 177 9.25 -1.09 -15.25
C VAL A 177 9.78 -2.47 -15.62
N ALA A 178 10.00 -2.74 -16.91
CA ALA A 178 10.44 -4.06 -17.38
C ALA A 178 11.35 -3.98 -18.61
N ALA A 179 12.31 -4.90 -18.71
CA ALA A 179 13.03 -5.18 -19.95
C ALA A 179 12.36 -6.36 -20.69
N VAL A 180 12.07 -6.18 -21.98
CA VAL A 180 11.24 -7.08 -22.77
C VAL A 180 11.96 -7.45 -24.07
N GLY A 181 12.17 -8.75 -24.29
CA GLY A 181 12.74 -9.26 -25.53
C GLY A 181 11.76 -9.14 -26.70
N ARG A 182 12.24 -9.26 -27.94
CA ARG A 182 11.38 -9.21 -29.15
C ARG A 182 10.23 -10.21 -29.12
N ASN A 183 10.48 -11.37 -28.51
CA ASN A 183 9.48 -12.41 -28.34
C ASN A 183 8.57 -12.20 -27.11
N GLY A 184 8.64 -11.05 -26.41
CA GLY A 184 7.84 -10.72 -25.22
C GLY A 184 8.30 -11.39 -23.93
N VAL A 185 9.39 -12.17 -23.96
CA VAL A 185 9.94 -12.86 -22.78
C VAL A 185 10.69 -11.86 -21.90
N ILE A 186 10.50 -11.99 -20.59
CA ILE A 186 11.19 -11.21 -19.55
C ILE A 186 12.05 -12.09 -18.61
N GLY A 187 11.94 -13.41 -18.75
CA GLY A 187 12.73 -14.37 -17.99
C GLY A 187 12.19 -15.79 -18.04
N ASP A 188 12.87 -16.67 -17.33
CA ASP A 188 12.54 -18.10 -17.23
C ASP A 188 11.85 -18.50 -15.92
N GLY A 189 11.65 -17.54 -15.02
CA GLY A 189 11.05 -17.74 -13.70
C GLY A 189 12.06 -17.93 -12.57
N SER A 190 13.35 -18.04 -12.87
CA SER A 190 14.44 -18.22 -11.90
C SER A 190 15.54 -17.17 -12.02
N SER A 191 15.80 -16.65 -13.23
CA SER A 191 16.85 -15.67 -13.48
C SER A 191 16.49 -14.74 -14.65
N MET A 192 17.22 -13.63 -14.73
CA MET A 192 17.15 -12.75 -15.90
C MET A 192 17.91 -13.41 -17.06
N PRO A 193 17.34 -13.46 -18.28
CA PRO A 193 17.91 -14.24 -19.38
C PRO A 193 19.11 -13.56 -20.06
N TRP A 194 19.45 -12.34 -19.62
CA TRP A 194 20.51 -11.52 -20.17
C TRP A 194 21.20 -10.70 -19.08
N HIS A 195 22.36 -10.16 -19.42
CA HIS A 195 23.05 -9.15 -18.62
C HIS A 195 23.18 -7.87 -19.44
N LEU A 196 22.41 -6.83 -19.07
CA LEU A 196 22.33 -5.55 -19.78
C LEU A 196 22.74 -4.40 -18.84
N PRO A 197 24.03 -4.06 -18.75
CA PRO A 197 24.51 -3.03 -17.83
C PRO A 197 23.89 -1.65 -18.08
N THR A 198 23.53 -1.31 -19.31
CA THR A 198 22.89 -0.02 -19.62
C THR A 198 21.49 0.05 -19.03
N ASP A 199 20.72 -1.03 -19.16
CA ASP A 199 19.38 -1.17 -18.58
C ASP A 199 19.41 -1.15 -17.05
N LEU A 200 20.36 -1.85 -16.42
CA LEU A 200 20.51 -1.82 -14.96
C LEU A 200 20.80 -0.42 -14.41
N ARG A 201 21.59 0.39 -15.14
CA ARG A 201 21.83 1.80 -14.78
C ARG A 201 20.57 2.64 -14.95
N PHE A 202 19.86 2.47 -16.06
CA PHE A 202 18.61 3.15 -16.31
C PHE A 202 17.56 2.80 -15.25
N PHE A 203 17.35 1.51 -14.97
CA PHE A 203 16.45 1.02 -13.92
C PHE A 203 16.77 1.64 -12.55
N LYS A 204 18.05 1.71 -12.18
CA LYS A 204 18.48 2.35 -10.92
C LYS A 204 18.12 3.83 -10.89
N GLN A 205 18.34 4.56 -11.99
CA GLN A 205 18.06 5.99 -12.08
C GLN A 205 16.55 6.24 -12.01
N THR A 206 15.77 5.50 -12.80
CA THR A 206 14.32 5.61 -12.90
C THR A 206 13.62 5.34 -11.57
N THR A 207 14.07 4.33 -10.82
CA THR A 207 13.38 3.88 -9.61
C THR A 207 13.86 4.54 -8.31
N MET A 208 14.89 5.40 -8.37
CA MET A 208 15.54 5.93 -7.17
C MET A 208 14.58 6.69 -6.26
N GLY A 209 14.65 6.45 -4.95
CA GLY A 209 13.81 7.12 -3.95
C GLY A 209 12.35 6.62 -3.90
N GLY A 210 11.92 5.79 -4.86
CA GLY A 210 10.58 5.22 -4.90
C GLY A 210 10.45 3.90 -4.15
N VAL A 211 9.26 3.31 -4.27
CA VAL A 211 8.93 1.98 -3.74
C VAL A 211 9.01 0.95 -4.86
N LEU A 212 9.81 -0.09 -4.67
CA LEU A 212 9.84 -1.26 -5.55
C LEU A 212 8.84 -2.29 -5.04
N LEU A 213 7.85 -2.63 -5.87
CA LEU A 213 6.92 -3.72 -5.62
C LEU A 213 7.27 -4.89 -6.52
N MET A 214 7.54 -6.05 -5.93
CA MET A 214 7.87 -7.25 -6.68
C MET A 214 7.30 -8.52 -6.04
N GLY A 215 7.19 -9.59 -6.83
CA GLY A 215 6.86 -10.92 -6.31
C GLY A 215 8.11 -11.65 -5.81
N ARG A 216 7.91 -12.70 -4.99
CA ARG A 216 9.01 -13.53 -4.44
C ARG A 216 10.00 -14.02 -5.50
N GLY A 217 9.53 -14.49 -6.65
CA GLY A 217 10.42 -15.00 -7.70
C GLY A 217 11.39 -13.93 -8.25
N THR A 218 10.92 -12.68 -8.38
CA THR A 218 11.78 -11.56 -8.77
C THR A 218 12.77 -11.21 -7.68
N TRP A 219 12.33 -11.20 -6.41
CA TRP A 219 13.23 -11.00 -5.28
C TRP A 219 14.35 -12.03 -5.27
N ASP A 220 14.06 -13.31 -5.42
CA ASP A 220 15.08 -14.38 -5.39
C ASP A 220 16.10 -14.24 -6.51
N SER A 221 15.68 -13.79 -7.70
CA SER A 221 16.56 -13.48 -8.82
C SER A 221 17.50 -12.30 -8.54
N ILE A 222 17.00 -11.26 -7.85
CA ILE A 222 17.80 -10.08 -7.45
C ILE A 222 18.71 -10.38 -6.24
N GLY A 223 18.20 -11.18 -5.29
CA GLY A 223 18.89 -11.67 -4.10
C GLY A 223 19.02 -10.69 -2.94
N ARG A 224 18.59 -9.43 -3.08
CA ARG A 224 18.71 -8.40 -2.04
C ARG A 224 17.83 -7.17 -2.28
N ALA A 225 17.62 -6.39 -1.22
CA ALA A 225 17.06 -5.05 -1.31
C ALA A 225 18.02 -4.12 -2.08
N LEU A 226 17.44 -3.20 -2.86
CA LEU A 226 18.21 -2.28 -3.68
C LEU A 226 18.39 -0.93 -2.95
N PRO A 227 19.62 -0.53 -2.55
CA PRO A 227 19.86 0.62 -1.65
C PRO A 227 19.25 1.95 -2.09
N GLY A 228 18.62 2.72 -1.19
CA GLY A 228 17.98 3.98 -1.55
C GLY A 228 16.62 3.82 -2.25
N ARG A 229 16.06 2.61 -2.21
CA ARG A 229 14.67 2.30 -2.58
C ARG A 229 14.05 1.43 -1.50
N ARG A 230 12.81 1.74 -1.14
CA ARG A 230 12.00 0.87 -0.29
C ARG A 230 11.58 -0.34 -1.11
N THR A 231 11.62 -1.55 -0.55
CA THR A 231 11.30 -2.78 -1.28
C THR A 231 10.17 -3.53 -0.59
N ILE A 232 9.06 -3.75 -1.30
CA ILE A 232 7.92 -4.55 -0.86
C ILE A 232 7.87 -5.82 -1.71
N VAL A 233 7.87 -6.97 -1.05
CA VAL A 233 7.83 -8.29 -1.69
C VAL A 233 6.50 -8.97 -1.40
N VAL A 234 5.78 -9.33 -2.46
CA VAL A 234 4.52 -10.05 -2.38
C VAL A 234 4.78 -11.55 -2.39
N THR A 235 4.31 -12.24 -1.35
CA THR A 235 4.46 -13.69 -1.20
C THR A 235 3.29 -14.32 -0.44
N ARG A 236 2.89 -15.53 -0.84
CA ARG A 236 1.90 -16.33 -0.10
C ARG A 236 2.51 -17.04 1.12
N GLN A 237 3.83 -17.03 1.29
CA GLN A 237 4.54 -17.69 2.39
C GLN A 237 4.58 -16.78 3.62
N ARG A 238 3.71 -17.02 4.60
CA ARG A 238 3.59 -16.15 5.81
C ARG A 238 4.81 -16.12 6.71
N GLY A 239 5.64 -17.15 6.70
CA GLY A 239 6.90 -17.19 7.48
C GLY A 239 8.12 -16.65 6.74
N TRP A 240 7.95 -16.12 5.53
CA TRP A 240 9.07 -15.61 4.73
C TRP A 240 9.42 -14.18 5.16
N SER A 241 10.70 -13.93 5.36
CA SER A 241 11.25 -12.59 5.59
C SER A 241 12.61 -12.48 4.92
N ALA A 242 13.02 -11.26 4.58
CA ALA A 242 14.34 -11.01 4.04
C ALA A 242 14.85 -9.63 4.50
N PRO A 243 16.16 -9.49 4.80
CA PRO A 243 16.72 -8.21 5.22
C PRO A 243 16.48 -7.10 4.18
N GLY A 244 15.93 -5.98 4.65
CA GLY A 244 15.63 -4.80 3.80
C GLY A 244 14.41 -4.96 2.89
N ALA A 245 13.66 -6.07 2.99
CA ALA A 245 12.36 -6.24 2.36
C ALA A 245 11.24 -6.10 3.39
N GLU A 246 10.20 -5.39 2.99
CA GLU A 246 8.91 -5.46 3.64
C GLU A 246 8.05 -6.51 2.95
N VAL A 247 7.28 -7.27 3.72
CA VAL A 247 6.55 -8.43 3.21
C VAL A 247 5.08 -8.12 3.16
N ALA A 248 4.46 -8.38 2.00
CA ALA A 248 3.02 -8.34 1.82
C ALA A 248 2.51 -9.71 1.36
N HIS A 249 1.29 -10.05 1.77
CA HIS A 249 0.63 -11.32 1.42
C HIS A 249 -0.46 -11.18 0.37
N SER A 250 -0.72 -9.95 -0.08
CA SER A 250 -1.58 -9.63 -1.21
C SER A 250 -1.10 -8.36 -1.92
N LEU A 251 -1.57 -8.13 -3.16
CA LEU A 251 -1.32 -6.87 -3.86
C LEU A 251 -1.98 -5.68 -3.15
N ALA A 252 -3.21 -5.86 -2.67
CA ALA A 252 -3.92 -4.81 -1.95
C ALA A 252 -3.14 -4.35 -0.71
N GLU A 253 -2.65 -5.30 0.08
CA GLU A 253 -1.77 -5.01 1.22
C GLU A 253 -0.49 -4.30 0.78
N ALA A 254 0.20 -4.79 -0.27
CA ALA A 254 1.42 -4.17 -0.76
C ALA A 254 1.23 -2.71 -1.19
N PHE A 255 0.11 -2.38 -1.84
CA PHE A 255 -0.19 -1.01 -2.23
C PHE A 255 -0.60 -0.12 -1.05
N LEU A 256 -1.32 -0.66 -0.06
CA LEU A 256 -1.60 0.08 1.18
C LEU A 256 -0.32 0.38 1.97
N MET A 257 0.59 -0.59 2.04
CA MET A 257 1.91 -0.41 2.63
C MET A 257 2.71 0.67 1.92
N ALA A 258 2.68 0.67 0.57
CA ALA A 258 3.43 1.61 -0.24
C ALA A 258 2.99 3.06 0.00
N GLY A 259 1.68 3.31 0.17
CA GLY A 259 1.13 4.64 0.45
C GLY A 259 1.20 5.60 -0.74
N ASP A 260 1.24 6.90 -0.46
CA ASP A 260 1.35 7.96 -1.47
C ASP A 260 2.72 7.92 -2.20
N GLY A 261 2.77 8.47 -3.41
CA GLY A 261 3.99 8.55 -4.22
C GLY A 261 4.06 7.51 -5.34
N GLU A 262 5.24 7.37 -5.94
CA GLU A 262 5.43 6.46 -7.08
C GLU A 262 5.81 5.04 -6.63
N VAL A 263 4.97 4.08 -7.03
CA VAL A 263 5.19 2.66 -6.85
C VAL A 263 5.63 2.06 -8.17
N PHE A 264 6.86 1.57 -8.20
CA PHE A 264 7.44 0.88 -9.33
C PHE A 264 7.16 -0.62 -9.19
N VAL A 265 6.26 -1.14 -10.03
CA VAL A 265 6.08 -2.58 -10.16
C VAL A 265 7.18 -3.11 -11.07
N VAL A 266 8.02 -3.98 -10.52
CA VAL A 266 9.22 -4.50 -11.19
C VAL A 266 9.16 -6.02 -11.40
N GLY A 267 7.93 -6.56 -11.34
CA GLY A 267 7.60 -7.91 -11.78
C GLY A 267 7.46 -8.93 -10.64
N GLY A 268 7.36 -10.23 -10.92
CA GLY A 268 7.47 -10.87 -12.23
C GLY A 268 6.15 -10.88 -13.02
N GLY A 269 6.03 -11.83 -13.96
CA GLY A 269 4.89 -11.92 -14.88
C GLY A 269 3.51 -11.94 -14.20
N GLU A 270 3.34 -12.66 -13.08
CA GLU A 270 2.08 -12.71 -12.33
C GLU A 270 1.72 -11.36 -11.70
N ILE A 271 2.72 -10.61 -11.21
CA ILE A 271 2.51 -9.27 -10.64
C ILE A 271 2.18 -8.28 -11.77
N TYR A 272 2.91 -8.31 -12.88
CA TYR A 272 2.59 -7.47 -14.04
C TYR A 272 1.18 -7.71 -14.57
N ALA A 273 0.78 -8.97 -14.73
CA ALA A 273 -0.54 -9.32 -15.24
C ALA A 273 -1.68 -8.77 -14.36
N GLN A 274 -1.50 -8.78 -13.04
CA GLN A 274 -2.50 -8.28 -12.09
C GLN A 274 -2.49 -6.75 -11.91
N THR A 275 -1.46 -6.06 -12.39
CA THR A 275 -1.28 -4.62 -12.12
C THR A 275 -1.32 -3.75 -13.37
N ILE A 276 -1.08 -4.31 -14.55
CA ILE A 276 -1.02 -3.54 -15.80
C ILE A 276 -2.32 -2.76 -16.04
N GLU A 277 -3.48 -3.32 -15.71
CA GLU A 277 -4.79 -2.68 -15.87
C GLU A 277 -5.03 -1.46 -14.97
N HIS A 278 -4.19 -1.26 -13.96
CA HIS A 278 -4.32 -0.19 -12.96
C HIS A 278 -3.17 0.82 -13.04
N ALA A 279 -2.17 0.55 -13.86
CA ALA A 279 -0.98 1.38 -14.00
C ALA A 279 -1.25 2.63 -14.84
N GLN A 280 -0.65 3.75 -14.44
CA GLN A 280 -0.69 5.01 -15.20
C GLN A 280 0.41 5.05 -16.25
N ARG A 281 1.55 4.39 -15.99
CA ARG A 281 2.73 4.43 -16.86
C ARG A 281 3.36 3.05 -17.02
N LEU A 282 3.90 2.79 -18.22
CA LEU A 282 4.87 1.72 -18.46
C LEU A 282 6.21 2.36 -18.84
N ILE A 283 7.30 1.85 -18.28
CA ILE A 283 8.65 2.16 -18.70
C ILE A 283 9.28 0.84 -19.16
N LEU A 284 9.30 0.65 -20.48
CA LEU A 284 9.72 -0.60 -21.09
C LEU A 284 11.06 -0.43 -21.80
N THR A 285 12.01 -1.29 -21.45
CA THR A 285 13.25 -1.44 -22.21
C THR A 285 13.02 -2.49 -23.30
N GLU A 286 13.10 -2.08 -24.56
CA GLU A 286 13.05 -3.00 -25.71
C GLU A 286 14.43 -3.63 -25.92
N VAL A 287 14.49 -4.96 -25.93
CA VAL A 287 15.73 -5.73 -26.07
C VAL A 287 15.71 -6.53 -27.38
N ASP A 288 16.74 -6.39 -28.22
CA ASP A 288 16.88 -7.12 -29.50
C ASP A 288 17.34 -8.57 -29.32
N LEU A 289 16.69 -9.30 -28.42
CA LEU A 289 16.96 -10.71 -28.13
C LEU A 289 15.64 -11.48 -28.03
N GLU A 290 15.72 -12.78 -28.32
CA GLU A 290 14.60 -13.72 -28.22
C GLU A 290 14.96 -14.87 -27.27
N PRO A 291 15.12 -14.59 -25.96
CA PRO A 291 15.54 -15.61 -25.02
C PRO A 291 14.48 -16.71 -24.88
N THR A 292 14.94 -17.89 -24.48
CA THR A 292 14.04 -18.97 -24.06
C THR A 292 13.50 -18.64 -22.67
N GLY A 293 12.19 -18.77 -22.48
CA GLY A 293 11.57 -18.49 -21.19
C GLY A 293 10.05 -18.60 -21.25
N ARG A 294 9.44 -18.80 -20.09
CA ARG A 294 7.98 -18.91 -19.93
C ARG A 294 7.36 -17.64 -19.37
N THR A 295 8.14 -16.79 -18.70
CA THR A 295 7.64 -15.55 -18.11
C THR A 295 7.66 -14.46 -19.17
N ARG A 296 6.48 -13.89 -19.43
CA ARG A 296 6.26 -12.87 -20.46
C ARG A 296 5.71 -11.61 -19.82
N PHE A 297 6.03 -10.47 -20.42
CA PHE A 297 5.33 -9.24 -20.10
C PHE A 297 3.91 -9.30 -20.69
N PRO A 298 2.88 -8.77 -20.01
CA PRO A 298 1.54 -8.71 -20.58
C PRO A 298 1.52 -7.91 -21.91
N PRO A 299 0.65 -8.26 -22.87
CA PRO A 299 0.51 -7.48 -24.09
C PRO A 299 0.14 -6.02 -23.79
N VAL A 300 0.78 -5.08 -24.47
CA VAL A 300 0.46 -3.65 -24.39
C VAL A 300 -0.60 -3.35 -25.44
N ASP A 301 -1.86 -3.20 -25.00
CA ASP A 301 -2.99 -2.88 -25.89
C ASP A 301 -2.86 -1.45 -26.45
N PRO A 302 -2.72 -1.25 -27.78
CA PRO A 302 -2.62 0.07 -28.39
C PRO A 302 -3.87 0.95 -28.21
N SER A 303 -5.03 0.36 -27.88
CA SER A 303 -6.24 1.11 -27.56
C SER A 303 -6.23 1.69 -26.14
N ALA A 304 -5.40 1.14 -25.25
CA ALA A 304 -5.29 1.54 -23.85
C ALA A 304 -3.99 2.31 -23.55
N TRP A 305 -3.00 2.27 -24.44
CA TRP A 305 -1.66 2.83 -24.19
C TRP A 305 -1.15 3.63 -25.38
N ARG A 306 -0.47 4.74 -25.10
CA ARG A 306 0.26 5.55 -26.09
C ARG A 306 1.71 5.71 -25.70
N VAL A 307 2.61 5.71 -26.69
CA VAL A 307 4.01 6.11 -26.49
C VAL A 307 4.06 7.62 -26.30
N VAL A 308 4.72 8.07 -25.22
CA VAL A 308 4.95 9.49 -24.96
C VAL A 308 6.43 9.87 -24.98
N SER A 309 7.31 8.89 -24.81
CA SER A 309 8.76 9.09 -24.95
C SER A 309 9.41 7.83 -25.48
N ARG A 310 10.43 8.00 -26.33
CA ARG A 310 11.28 6.93 -26.84
C ARG A 310 12.72 7.44 -26.89
N GLN A 311 13.55 6.88 -26.03
CA GLN A 311 14.99 7.16 -26.01
C GLN A 311 15.74 5.98 -26.64
N PRO A 312 16.50 6.18 -27.73
CA PRO A 312 17.33 5.13 -28.31
C PRO A 312 18.37 4.59 -27.31
N GLY A 313 18.66 3.29 -27.41
CA GLY A 313 19.76 2.64 -26.69
C GLY A 313 21.13 3.22 -27.07
N SER A 314 22.14 3.06 -26.21
CA SER A 314 23.50 3.53 -26.50
C SER A 314 24.23 2.68 -27.55
N GLY A 315 23.75 1.48 -27.85
CA GLY A 315 24.44 0.50 -28.71
C GLY A 315 25.53 -0.31 -27.98
N ASP A 316 25.73 -0.08 -26.69
CA ASP A 316 26.73 -0.78 -25.87
C ASP A 316 26.31 -2.23 -25.53
N ASP A 317 25.02 -2.51 -25.53
CA ASP A 317 24.42 -3.83 -25.32
C ASP A 317 23.13 -3.98 -26.16
N ALA A 318 22.36 -5.05 -25.94
CA ALA A 318 21.21 -5.38 -26.77
C ALA A 318 19.95 -4.49 -26.52
N VAL A 319 20.06 -3.40 -25.76
CA VAL A 319 18.97 -2.44 -25.57
C VAL A 319 18.76 -1.64 -26.84
N VAL A 320 17.57 -1.75 -27.42
CA VAL A 320 17.13 -0.97 -28.59
C VAL A 320 16.67 0.42 -28.19
N ALA A 321 15.82 0.49 -27.16
CA ALA A 321 15.25 1.75 -26.68
C ALA A 321 14.67 1.60 -25.26
N TRP A 322 14.62 2.72 -24.55
CA TRP A 322 13.77 2.91 -23.38
C TRP A 322 12.51 3.66 -23.82
N VAL A 323 11.34 3.07 -23.61
CA VAL A 323 10.06 3.56 -24.10
C VAL A 323 9.13 3.83 -22.92
N THR A 324 8.64 5.06 -22.83
CA THR A 324 7.62 5.43 -21.85
C THR A 324 6.26 5.43 -22.52
N TRP A 325 5.35 4.67 -21.94
CA TRP A 325 3.95 4.62 -22.32
C TRP A 325 3.10 5.26 -21.23
N GLU A 326 2.09 6.02 -21.65
CA GLU A 326 1.03 6.49 -20.77
C GLU A 326 -0.26 5.80 -21.10
N ARG A 327 -1.01 5.47 -20.05
CA ARG A 327 -2.36 4.95 -20.20
C ARG A 327 -3.25 6.03 -20.80
N LEU A 328 -4.03 5.66 -21.81
CA LEU A 328 -5.10 6.49 -22.32
C LEU A 328 -6.24 6.45 -21.30
N ASP A 329 -6.69 7.63 -20.85
CA ASP A 329 -7.85 7.71 -19.95
C ASP A 329 -9.03 6.96 -20.58
N ARG A 330 -9.66 6.07 -19.81
CA ARG A 330 -10.92 5.45 -20.28
C ARG A 330 -11.91 6.60 -20.51
N PRO A 331 -12.58 6.70 -21.68
CA PRO A 331 -13.67 7.64 -21.84
C PRO A 331 -14.73 7.34 -20.76
N GLY A 332 -14.82 8.20 -19.75
CA GLY A 332 -15.70 8.05 -18.58
C GLY A 332 -15.04 8.29 -17.21
N ALA A 333 -13.70 8.25 -17.10
CA ALA A 333 -13.01 8.65 -15.88
C ALA A 333 -12.86 10.18 -15.85
N THR A 334 -13.95 10.87 -15.51
CA THR A 334 -13.92 12.32 -15.30
C THR A 334 -13.04 12.59 -14.09
N SER A 335 -11.97 13.37 -14.28
CA SER A 335 -11.25 14.04 -13.22
C SER A 335 -12.24 14.82 -12.36
N ALA A 336 -12.39 14.40 -11.11
CA ALA A 336 -12.99 15.20 -10.04
C ALA A 336 -11.87 15.90 -9.27
#